data_AF-A0A7X3VNL2-F1
#
_entry.id   AF-A0A7X3VNL2-F1
#
_cell.length_a   1.000
_cell.length_b   1.000
_cell.length_c   1.000
_cell.angle_alpha   90.00
_cell.angle_beta   90.00
_cell.angle_gamma   90.00
#
_symmetry.space_group_name_H-M   'P 1'
#
loop_
_entity.id
_entity.type
_entity.pdbx_description
1 polymer ?
#
loop_
_entity_poly.entity_id
_entity_poly.type
_entity_poly.pdbx_seq_one_letter_code
_entity_poly.pdbx_strand_id
1 'polypeptide(L)'
;KTQLRENGGGIHWCQQDQKRIHFGLAENEKVSELIINWPSGIVQKLTDVPINQVLHIVEQGEQRFHTGDVNQDGQVDILDLLITMVHFGEKPPTDRRVDTNKDGEINIEDLVAIIKVIEENQNIAAAPVRKHQTTPMPNAISNDITSLSDVAIAYLHSFYQKIEEVPGSTTQIALVKRFLKQLLMPVNSPLETKLYANYPNPFNPETWIPYQLAKDAEVTVRIYNASGQVVRTVFSGHQASGYYLSRDQAAYWDGRNELGEQVASGVYIYELTTPTFKQTRRLVVIK
;
A
#
# COMPACT_ATOMS: atom_id res chain seq x y z
N LYS A 1 32.21 28.32 14.21
CA LYS A 1 32.15 27.04 13.46
C LYS A 1 30.70 26.83 13.04
N THR A 2 30.39 26.83 11.75
CA THR A 2 29.05 26.48 11.25
C THR A 2 28.81 24.99 11.55
N GLN A 3 27.80 24.68 12.36
CA GLN A 3 27.34 23.31 12.52
C GLN A 3 26.07 23.16 11.69
N LEU A 4 26.14 22.37 10.61
CA LEU A 4 24.95 21.90 9.91
C LEU A 4 24.47 20.65 10.64
N ARG A 5 23.22 20.66 11.13
CA ARG A 5 22.55 19.48 11.67
C ARG A 5 21.20 19.35 11.01
N GLU A 6 21.03 18.26 10.27
CA GLU A 6 19.77 17.87 9.67
C GLU A 6 19.12 16.85 10.60
N ASN A 7 17.85 17.07 10.96
CA ASN A 7 17.05 16.08 11.67
C ASN A 7 15.80 15.84 10.85
N GLY A 8 15.74 14.70 10.16
CA GLY A 8 14.57 14.27 9.42
C GLY A 8 13.45 13.91 10.40
N GLY A 9 12.54 14.84 10.66
CA GLY A 9 11.27 14.57 11.32
C GLY A 9 10.32 13.85 10.36
N GLY A 10 10.70 12.64 9.92
CA GLY A 10 9.78 11.76 9.20
C GLY A 10 8.74 11.23 10.17
N ILE A 11 7.47 11.52 9.90
CA ILE A 11 6.35 10.88 10.61
C ILE A 11 6.31 9.43 10.12
N HIS A 12 6.81 8.51 10.94
CA HIS A 12 6.74 7.07 10.67
C HIS A 12 6.04 6.32 11.81
N TRP A 13 5.49 5.18 11.42
CA TRP A 13 4.44 4.32 12.02
C TRP A 13 4.50 3.99 13.53
N CYS A 14 5.50 4.43 14.30
CA CYS A 14 5.69 4.05 15.71
C CYS A 14 6.38 5.10 16.61
N GLN A 15 6.47 6.39 16.26
CA GLN A 15 7.02 7.38 17.20
C GLN A 15 5.98 7.92 18.19
N GLN A 16 6.38 8.05 19.47
CA GLN A 16 5.70 8.93 20.42
C GLN A 16 5.76 10.36 19.89
N ASP A 17 4.65 11.09 19.96
CA ASP A 17 4.49 12.52 19.64
C ASP A 17 5.42 13.46 20.45
N GLN A 18 6.74 13.34 20.31
CA GLN A 18 7.68 14.30 20.85
C GLN A 18 8.04 15.34 19.79
N LYS A 19 7.14 16.33 19.66
CA LYS A 19 7.27 17.53 18.80
C LYS A 19 8.38 18.51 19.21
N ARG A 20 9.30 18.13 20.10
CA ARG A 20 10.35 19.03 20.61
C ARG A 20 11.71 18.60 20.09
N ILE A 21 12.15 19.26 19.03
CA ILE A 21 13.53 19.14 18.54
C ILE A 21 14.40 20.09 19.35
N HIS A 22 15.45 19.57 19.99
CA HIS A 22 16.40 20.37 20.76
C HIS A 22 17.72 20.51 20.00
N PHE A 23 18.18 21.74 19.82
CA PHE A 23 19.49 22.03 19.25
C PHE A 23 20.43 22.51 20.37
N GLY A 24 21.48 21.73 20.65
CA GLY A 24 22.56 22.17 21.54
C GLY A 24 23.50 23.11 20.79
N LEU A 25 23.44 24.41 21.06
CA LEU A 25 24.20 25.43 20.34
C LEU A 25 25.54 25.80 21.01
N ALA A 26 25.88 25.18 22.14
CA ALA A 26 27.11 25.46 22.92
C ALA A 26 27.26 26.97 23.21
N GLU A 27 28.41 27.57 22.88
CA GLU A 27 28.70 29.00 23.09
C GLU A 27 28.09 29.93 22.01
N ASN A 28 27.38 29.40 21.01
CA ASN A 28 26.83 30.24 19.94
C ASN A 28 25.59 30.99 20.43
N GLU A 29 25.57 32.31 20.27
CA GLU A 29 24.52 33.20 20.79
C GLU A 29 23.34 33.41 19.83
N LYS A 30 23.42 32.93 18.59
CA LYS A 30 22.34 33.02 17.60
C LYS A 30 22.35 31.90 16.58
N VAL A 31 21.17 31.60 16.03
CA VAL A 31 21.00 30.77 14.83
C VAL A 31 20.86 31.71 13.64
N SER A 32 21.86 31.71 12.74
CA SER A 32 21.84 32.57 11.56
C SER A 32 20.69 32.24 10.61
N GLU A 33 20.39 30.96 10.45
CA GLU A 33 19.41 30.46 9.51
C GLU A 33 18.81 29.15 10.01
N LEU A 34 17.48 29.05 10.00
CA LEU A 34 16.72 27.84 10.26
C LEU A 34 15.78 27.62 9.07
N ILE A 35 16.00 26.53 8.34
CA ILE A 35 15.16 26.11 7.21
C ILE A 35 14.26 24.97 7.69
N ILE A 36 12.96 25.10 7.46
CA ILE A 36 11.95 24.10 7.77
C ILE A 36 11.28 23.72 6.45
N ASN A 37 11.37 22.44 6.10
CA ASN A 37 10.65 21.87 4.97
C ASN A 37 9.39 21.22 5.52
N TRP A 38 8.21 21.76 5.19
CA TRP A 38 6.92 21.26 5.65
C TRP A 38 6.40 20.13 4.76
N PRO A 39 5.52 19.23 5.28
CA PRO A 39 4.88 18.18 4.48
C PRO A 39 4.12 18.69 3.25
N SER A 40 3.49 19.88 3.32
CA SER A 40 2.84 20.49 2.14
C SER A 40 3.79 20.94 1.03
N GLY A 41 5.11 20.84 1.25
CA GLY A 41 6.14 21.36 0.35
C GLY A 41 6.49 22.84 0.58
N ILE A 42 5.85 23.53 1.54
CA ILE A 42 6.26 24.88 1.93
C ILE A 42 7.66 24.83 2.56
N VAL A 43 8.56 25.69 2.08
CA VAL A 43 9.87 25.91 2.71
C VAL A 43 9.81 27.21 3.51
N GLN A 44 9.84 27.10 4.83
CA GLN A 44 9.89 28.25 5.72
C GLN A 44 11.32 28.50 6.18
N LYS A 45 11.79 29.74 5.97
CA LYS A 45 13.13 30.17 6.33
C LYS A 45 13.06 31.25 7.41
N LEU A 46 13.63 30.96 8.57
CA LEU A 46 13.81 31.93 9.66
C LEU A 46 15.28 32.36 9.72
N THR A 47 15.53 33.63 9.97
CA THR A 47 16.87 34.21 10.07
C THR A 47 17.05 34.92 11.40
N ASP A 48 18.29 34.97 11.88
CA ASP A 48 18.68 35.60 13.15
C ASP A 48 17.80 35.19 14.35
N VAL A 49 17.57 33.88 14.51
CA VAL A 49 16.75 33.33 15.59
C VAL A 49 17.54 33.34 16.92
N PRO A 50 17.02 33.98 17.99
CA PRO A 50 17.65 33.96 19.31
C PRO A 50 17.75 32.55 19.90
N ILE A 51 18.78 32.30 20.71
CA ILE A 51 18.96 31.04 21.44
C ILE A 51 18.14 30.99 22.74
N ASN A 52 18.09 29.82 23.39
CA ASN A 52 17.44 29.60 24.69
C ASN A 52 15.93 29.91 24.74
N GLN A 53 15.24 29.67 23.62
CA GLN A 53 13.80 29.83 23.53
C GLN A 53 13.15 28.59 22.91
N VAL A 54 11.85 28.43 23.16
CA VAL A 54 11.00 27.46 22.47
C VAL A 54 10.24 28.21 21.39
N LEU A 55 10.54 27.89 20.13
CA LEU A 55 9.77 28.41 19.00
C LEU A 55 8.56 27.51 18.75
N HIS A 56 7.38 28.10 18.81
CA HIS A 56 6.15 27.49 18.34
C HIS A 56 5.94 27.92 16.89
N ILE A 57 6.22 27.00 15.96
CA ILE A 57 6.10 27.27 14.53
C ILE A 57 4.94 26.41 14.01
N VAL A 58 4.01 27.07 13.34
CA VAL A 58 2.85 26.44 12.70
C VAL A 58 2.98 26.73 11.21
N GLU A 59 2.74 25.70 10.40
CA GLU A 59 2.70 25.82 8.95
C GLU A 59 1.69 26.89 8.52
N GLN A 60 2.15 27.89 7.79
CA GLN A 60 1.36 29.05 7.36
C GLN A 60 0.78 28.80 5.96
N GLY A 61 -0.54 28.75 5.85
CA GLY A 61 -1.28 28.59 4.59
C GLY A 61 -2.68 28.05 4.88
N GLU A 62 -3.66 28.34 4.02
CA GLU A 62 -4.88 27.53 3.99
C GLU A 62 -4.43 26.11 3.65
N GLN A 63 -4.30 25.26 4.67
CA GLN A 63 -4.13 23.83 4.46
C GLN A 63 -5.35 23.40 3.66
N ARG A 64 -5.18 23.22 2.35
CA ARG A 64 -6.11 22.43 1.57
C ARG A 64 -5.84 20.99 1.96
N PHE A 65 -6.25 20.63 3.19
CA PHE A 65 -6.51 19.24 3.51
C PHE A 65 -7.57 18.82 2.51
N HIS A 66 -7.14 18.09 1.48
CA HIS A 66 -8.08 17.47 0.60
C HIS A 66 -8.83 16.44 1.45
N THR A 67 -10.15 16.51 1.50
CA THR A 67 -10.95 15.48 2.18
C THR A 67 -10.53 14.12 1.65
N GLY A 68 -10.00 13.25 2.51
CA GLY A 68 -9.47 11.94 2.13
C GLY A 68 -7.94 11.85 2.00
N ASP A 69 -7.17 12.94 2.15
CA ASP A 69 -5.71 12.92 2.29
C ASP A 69 -5.37 12.57 3.75
N VAL A 70 -5.26 11.27 4.05
CA VAL A 70 -5.08 10.76 5.41
C VAL A 70 -3.60 10.71 5.79
N ASN A 71 -2.71 10.60 4.81
CA ASN A 71 -1.26 10.57 5.01
C ASN A 71 -0.61 11.98 5.07
N GLN A 72 -1.36 13.01 4.66
CA GLN A 72 -1.00 14.43 4.66
C GLN A 72 0.16 14.77 3.73
N ASP A 73 0.26 14.09 2.59
CA ASP A 73 1.25 14.37 1.55
C ASP A 73 0.76 15.39 0.50
N GLY A 74 -0.48 15.87 0.63
CA GLY A 74 -1.09 16.84 -0.26
C GLY A 74 -1.77 16.23 -1.49
N GLN A 75 -1.81 14.90 -1.61
CA GLN A 75 -2.53 14.17 -2.65
C GLN A 75 -3.60 13.27 -2.02
N VAL A 76 -4.58 12.86 -2.82
CA VAL A 76 -5.55 11.82 -2.43
C VAL A 76 -5.39 10.69 -3.44
N ASP A 77 -4.77 9.60 -3.01
CA ASP A 77 -4.39 8.47 -3.86
C ASP A 77 -4.55 7.08 -3.18
N ILE A 78 -3.99 6.03 -3.80
CA ILE A 78 -4.11 4.66 -3.29
C ILE A 78 -3.49 4.50 -1.90
N LEU A 79 -2.45 5.27 -1.56
CA LEU A 79 -1.83 5.19 -0.24
C LEU A 79 -2.81 5.63 0.84
N ASP A 80 -3.63 6.65 0.59
CA ASP A 80 -4.68 7.07 1.52
C ASP A 80 -5.75 5.99 1.69
N LEU A 81 -6.12 5.38 0.57
CA LEU A 81 -7.08 4.28 0.57
C LEU A 81 -6.56 3.07 1.36
N LEU A 82 -5.29 2.72 1.16
CA LEU A 82 -4.60 1.64 1.87
C LEU A 82 -4.58 1.87 3.38
N ILE A 83 -4.18 3.08 3.80
CA ILE A 83 -4.16 3.45 5.22
C ILE A 83 -5.56 3.32 5.80
N THR A 84 -6.58 3.80 5.08
CA THR A 84 -7.96 3.71 5.54
C THR A 84 -8.45 2.28 5.68
N MET A 85 -8.08 1.39 4.76
CA MET A 85 -8.41 -0.03 4.87
C MET A 85 -7.73 -0.69 6.08
N VAL A 86 -6.48 -0.32 6.40
CA VAL A 86 -5.75 -0.88 7.55
C VAL A 86 -6.50 -0.67 8.86
N HIS A 87 -7.14 0.49 9.01
CA HIS A 87 -7.94 0.86 10.19
C HIS A 87 -9.42 0.46 10.07
N PHE A 88 -9.82 -0.24 9.01
CA PHE A 88 -11.22 -0.56 8.76
C PHE A 88 -11.84 -1.39 9.88
N GLY A 89 -12.99 -0.94 10.38
CA GLY A 89 -13.73 -1.55 11.49
C GLY A 89 -13.38 -1.00 12.88
N GLU A 90 -12.45 -0.05 12.99
CA GLU A 90 -12.11 0.58 14.26
C GLU A 90 -13.26 1.44 14.82
N LYS A 91 -13.58 1.22 16.10
CA LYS A 91 -14.59 1.95 16.87
C LYS A 91 -14.16 2.05 18.35
N PRO A 92 -13.70 3.22 18.84
CA PRO A 92 -13.43 4.45 18.09
C PRO A 92 -12.14 4.33 17.23
N PRO A 93 -11.91 5.26 16.28
CA PRO A 93 -10.69 5.31 15.48
C PRO A 93 -9.45 5.54 16.34
N THR A 94 -8.40 4.75 16.12
CA THR A 94 -7.07 4.99 16.70
C THR A 94 -6.40 6.19 16.04
N ASP A 95 -6.62 6.37 14.74
CA ASP A 95 -6.25 7.57 13.98
C ASP A 95 -7.51 8.27 13.45
N ARG A 96 -7.81 9.45 14.00
CA ARG A 96 -8.98 10.25 13.61
C ARG A 96 -8.87 10.85 12.21
N ARG A 97 -7.69 10.86 11.59
CA ARG A 97 -7.53 11.35 10.22
C ARG A 97 -8.18 10.41 9.20
N VAL A 98 -8.27 9.14 9.56
CA VAL A 98 -8.85 8.09 8.71
C VAL A 98 -10.38 8.17 8.67
N ASP A 99 -10.98 8.66 9.75
CA ASP A 99 -12.41 8.97 9.86
C ASP A 99 -12.73 10.22 9.02
N THR A 100 -12.99 9.98 7.74
CA THR A 100 -13.09 11.03 6.72
C THR A 100 -14.45 11.71 6.79
N ASN A 101 -15.51 10.98 7.17
CA ASN A 101 -16.85 11.54 7.37
C ASN A 101 -17.08 12.07 8.81
N LYS A 102 -16.16 11.80 9.74
CA LYS A 102 -16.16 12.23 11.15
C LYS A 102 -17.33 11.68 11.95
N ASP A 103 -17.78 10.47 11.62
CA ASP A 103 -18.89 9.81 12.30
C ASP A 103 -18.46 9.01 13.55
N GLY A 104 -17.14 8.86 13.77
CA GLY A 104 -16.57 8.14 14.90
C GLY A 104 -16.38 6.65 14.66
N GLU A 105 -16.48 6.16 13.42
CA GLU A 105 -16.27 4.77 13.03
C GLU A 105 -15.49 4.70 11.70
N ILE A 106 -14.48 3.83 11.60
CA ILE A 106 -13.83 3.61 10.29
C ILE A 106 -14.59 2.54 9.53
N ASN A 107 -15.31 2.93 8.47
CA ASN A 107 -16.22 2.05 7.75
C ASN A 107 -16.19 2.27 6.22
N ILE A 108 -17.18 1.71 5.51
CA ILE A 108 -17.23 1.76 4.04
C ILE A 108 -17.41 3.19 3.51
N GLU A 109 -17.99 4.10 4.30
CA GLU A 109 -18.22 5.48 3.91
C GLU A 109 -16.91 6.26 3.80
N ASP A 110 -15.92 5.99 4.66
CA ASP A 110 -14.59 6.59 4.58
C ASP A 110 -13.86 6.17 3.30
N LEU A 111 -13.91 4.88 2.98
CA LEU A 111 -13.33 4.35 1.73
C LEU A 111 -14.01 4.97 0.51
N VAL A 112 -15.33 5.11 0.54
CA VAL A 112 -16.10 5.75 -0.54
C VAL A 112 -15.74 7.23 -0.69
N ALA A 113 -15.51 7.94 0.42
CA ALA A 113 -15.10 9.34 0.38
C ALA A 113 -13.77 9.50 -0.37
N ILE A 114 -12.77 8.68 -0.04
CA ILE A 114 -11.46 8.68 -0.69
C ILE A 114 -11.58 8.29 -2.16
N ILE A 115 -12.26 7.18 -2.48
CA ILE A 115 -12.38 6.69 -3.86
C ILE A 115 -13.04 7.72 -4.78
N LYS A 116 -14.07 8.43 -4.31
CA LYS A 116 -14.72 9.47 -5.11
C LYS A 116 -13.75 10.58 -5.50
N VAL A 117 -12.93 11.05 -4.56
CA VAL A 117 -11.93 12.08 -4.84
C VAL A 117 -10.88 11.56 -5.83
N ILE A 118 -10.44 10.30 -5.68
CA ILE A 118 -9.52 9.66 -6.63
C ILE A 118 -10.12 9.62 -8.06
N GLU A 119 -11.37 9.16 -8.20
CA GLU A 119 -12.04 9.07 -9.51
C GLU A 119 -12.30 10.45 -10.14
N GLU A 120 -12.64 11.45 -9.32
CA GLU A 120 -12.79 12.84 -9.76
C GLU A 120 -11.47 13.41 -10.29
N ASN A 121 -10.36 13.21 -9.57
CA ASN A 121 -9.03 13.62 -9.99
C ASN A 121 -8.62 12.98 -11.33
N GLN A 122 -8.96 11.71 -11.55
CA GLN A 122 -8.72 11.02 -12.82
C GLN A 122 -9.56 11.56 -13.99
N ASN A 123 -10.83 11.88 -13.75
CA ASN A 123 -11.71 12.44 -14.78
C ASN A 123 -11.26 13.84 -15.21
N ILE A 124 -10.73 14.65 -14.29
CA ILE A 124 -10.17 15.97 -14.60
C ILE A 124 -8.93 15.85 -15.49
N ALA A 125 -8.08 14.83 -15.27
CA ALA A 125 -6.89 14.57 -16.08
C ALA A 125 -7.22 14.10 -17.52
N ALA A 126 -8.44 13.64 -17.79
CA ALA A 126 -8.90 13.20 -19.11
C ALA A 126 -9.47 14.33 -20.01
N ALA A 127 -9.62 15.56 -19.49
CA ALA A 127 -10.07 16.71 -20.28
C ALA A 127 -8.92 17.30 -21.14
N PRO A 128 -9.16 17.73 -22.39
CA PRO A 128 -8.10 18.25 -23.25
C PRO A 128 -7.55 19.57 -22.70
N VAL A 129 -6.31 19.52 -22.22
CA VAL A 129 -5.58 20.69 -21.72
C VAL A 129 -5.38 21.71 -22.84
N ARG A 130 -5.97 22.90 -22.67
CA ARG A 130 -5.75 24.05 -23.54
C ARG A 130 -4.29 24.49 -23.39
N LYS A 131 -3.51 24.41 -24.48
CA LYS A 131 -2.08 24.77 -24.54
C LYS A 131 -1.82 26.18 -24.01
N HIS A 132 -1.36 26.31 -22.77
CA HIS A 132 -0.44 27.38 -22.38
C HIS A 132 0.62 26.81 -21.43
N GLN A 133 1.85 27.23 -21.69
CA GLN A 133 3.09 26.71 -21.13
C GLN A 133 3.13 26.72 -19.60
N THR A 134 3.33 25.56 -19.02
CA THR A 134 4.27 25.33 -17.91
C THR A 134 4.91 23.97 -18.13
N THR A 135 6.19 23.89 -17.78
CA THR A 135 7.05 22.68 -17.72
C THR A 135 6.27 21.40 -17.37
N PRO A 136 6.62 20.24 -17.96
CA PRO A 136 5.94 19.00 -17.61
C PRO A 136 6.18 18.72 -16.13
N MET A 137 5.17 18.93 -15.29
CA MET A 137 5.17 18.35 -13.96
C MET A 137 5.28 16.83 -14.13
N PRO A 138 6.05 16.13 -13.29
CA PRO A 138 6.07 14.68 -13.24
C PRO A 138 4.76 14.17 -12.59
N ASN A 139 3.60 14.50 -13.18
CA ASN A 139 2.27 14.12 -12.67
C ASN A 139 1.71 12.91 -13.43
N ALA A 140 2.55 11.90 -13.62
CA ALA A 140 2.10 10.58 -13.99
C ALA A 140 2.69 9.63 -12.96
N ILE A 141 1.92 9.38 -11.89
CA ILE A 141 1.75 8.14 -11.13
C ILE A 141 1.04 8.55 -9.83
N SER A 142 -0.09 7.91 -9.51
CA SER A 142 -0.44 7.66 -8.10
C SER A 142 -1.44 6.52 -7.93
N ASN A 143 -2.14 6.11 -8.99
CA ASN A 143 -3.03 4.94 -8.96
C ASN A 143 -2.42 3.66 -9.57
N ASP A 144 -1.11 3.64 -9.75
CA ASP A 144 -0.40 2.47 -10.28
C ASP A 144 0.03 1.54 -9.14
N ILE A 145 -0.65 0.41 -9.01
CA ILE A 145 -0.37 -0.65 -8.04
C ILE A 145 1.06 -1.19 -8.14
N THR A 146 1.73 -1.06 -9.30
CA THR A 146 3.11 -1.56 -9.48
C THR A 146 4.14 -0.84 -8.62
N SER A 147 3.84 0.38 -8.17
CA SER A 147 4.69 1.15 -7.25
C SER A 147 4.58 0.70 -5.79
N LEU A 148 3.57 -0.11 -5.46
CA LEU A 148 3.29 -0.54 -4.10
C LEU A 148 4.18 -1.72 -3.69
N SER A 149 4.45 -1.83 -2.39
CA SER A 149 5.16 -3.00 -1.85
C SER A 149 4.33 -4.28 -2.02
N ASP A 150 4.99 -5.44 -2.14
CA ASP A 150 4.31 -6.74 -2.23
C ASP A 150 3.36 -6.98 -1.05
N VAL A 151 3.66 -6.43 0.13
CA VAL A 151 2.80 -6.51 1.33
C VAL A 151 1.52 -5.69 1.15
N ALA A 152 1.64 -4.47 0.64
CA ALA A 152 0.50 -3.59 0.37
C ALA A 152 -0.42 -4.18 -0.71
N ILE A 153 0.17 -4.73 -1.78
CA ILE A 153 -0.57 -5.45 -2.83
C ILE A 153 -1.33 -6.63 -2.23
N ALA A 154 -0.65 -7.47 -1.43
CA ALA A 154 -1.28 -8.62 -0.77
C ALA A 154 -2.43 -8.20 0.15
N TYR A 155 -2.26 -7.06 0.86
CA TYR A 155 -3.30 -6.50 1.71
C TYR A 155 -4.52 -6.02 0.90
N LEU A 156 -4.33 -5.32 -0.22
CA LEU A 156 -5.42 -4.93 -1.12
C LEU A 156 -6.21 -6.15 -1.61
N HIS A 157 -5.51 -7.23 -2.00
CA HIS A 157 -6.17 -8.48 -2.38
C HIS A 157 -6.98 -9.09 -1.25
N SER A 158 -6.40 -9.19 -0.05
CA SER A 158 -7.09 -9.68 1.14
C SER A 158 -8.36 -8.88 1.42
N PHE A 159 -8.25 -7.55 1.40
CA PHE A 159 -9.38 -6.66 1.64
C PHE A 159 -10.46 -6.85 0.56
N TYR A 160 -10.07 -6.89 -0.72
CA TYR A 160 -10.98 -7.13 -1.83
C TYR A 160 -11.77 -8.44 -1.67
N GLN A 161 -11.10 -9.53 -1.26
CA GLN A 161 -11.75 -10.82 -1.01
C GLN A 161 -12.78 -10.74 0.12
N LYS A 162 -12.41 -10.15 1.26
CA LYS A 162 -13.34 -9.94 2.39
C LYS A 162 -14.58 -9.15 1.96
N ILE A 163 -14.38 -8.13 1.12
CA ILE A 163 -15.47 -7.33 0.59
C ILE A 163 -16.32 -8.13 -0.40
N GLU A 164 -15.72 -8.95 -1.29
CA GLU A 164 -16.45 -9.81 -2.22
C GLU A 164 -17.44 -10.75 -1.51
N GLU A 165 -17.03 -11.33 -0.37
CA GLU A 165 -17.84 -12.22 0.46
C GLU A 165 -19.08 -11.56 1.09
N VAL A 166 -19.15 -10.22 1.15
CA VAL A 166 -20.31 -9.51 1.73
C VAL A 166 -21.55 -9.66 0.83
N PRO A 167 -22.62 -10.34 1.31
CA PRO A 167 -23.86 -10.52 0.55
C PRO A 167 -24.74 -9.25 0.59
N GLY A 168 -25.57 -9.03 -0.44
CA GLY A 168 -26.58 -7.95 -0.42
C GLY A 168 -26.03 -6.52 -0.59
N SER A 169 -24.93 -6.35 -1.32
CA SER A 169 -24.19 -5.09 -1.53
C SER A 169 -25.07 -3.84 -1.77
N THR A 170 -24.91 -2.83 -0.92
CA THR A 170 -25.38 -1.45 -1.17
C THR A 170 -24.63 -0.81 -2.34
N THR A 171 -25.08 0.35 -2.83
CA THR A 171 -24.40 1.11 -3.90
C THR A 171 -22.96 1.48 -3.52
N GLN A 172 -22.70 1.78 -2.25
CA GLN A 172 -21.36 2.09 -1.72
C GLN A 172 -20.43 0.87 -1.81
N ILE A 173 -20.87 -0.30 -1.32
CA ILE A 173 -20.08 -1.54 -1.39
C ILE A 173 -19.80 -1.92 -2.86
N ALA A 174 -20.78 -1.73 -3.75
CA ALA A 174 -20.61 -2.00 -5.18
C ALA A 174 -19.57 -1.08 -5.82
N LEU A 175 -19.52 0.20 -5.42
CA LEU A 175 -18.50 1.15 -5.86
C LEU A 175 -17.11 0.71 -5.41
N VAL A 176 -16.94 0.37 -4.13
CA VAL A 176 -15.64 -0.11 -3.60
C VAL A 176 -15.21 -1.39 -4.31
N LYS A 177 -16.12 -2.38 -4.47
CA LYS A 177 -15.86 -3.61 -5.24
C LYS A 177 -15.38 -3.29 -6.65
N ARG A 178 -16.11 -2.44 -7.40
CA ARG A 178 -15.75 -2.06 -8.77
C ARG A 178 -14.36 -1.41 -8.81
N PHE A 179 -14.11 -0.44 -7.94
CA PHE A 179 -12.87 0.32 -7.93
C PHE A 179 -11.67 -0.61 -7.65
N LEU A 180 -11.74 -1.42 -6.60
CA LEU A 180 -10.67 -2.37 -6.26
C LEU A 180 -10.49 -3.44 -7.32
N LYS A 181 -11.57 -3.91 -7.94
CA LYS A 181 -11.50 -4.84 -9.06
C LYS A 181 -10.71 -4.24 -10.23
N GLN A 182 -11.03 -3.01 -10.62
CA GLN A 182 -10.34 -2.31 -11.70
C GLN A 182 -8.88 -2.02 -11.36
N LEU A 183 -8.60 -1.71 -10.09
CA LEU A 183 -7.26 -1.47 -9.60
C LEU A 183 -6.39 -2.74 -9.59
N LEU A 184 -6.94 -3.86 -9.11
CA LEU A 184 -6.24 -5.12 -8.93
C LEU A 184 -6.17 -5.95 -10.21
N MET A 185 -7.10 -5.77 -11.13
CA MET A 185 -7.14 -6.43 -12.43
C MET A 185 -7.23 -5.38 -13.53
N PRO A 186 -6.15 -4.60 -13.75
CA PRO A 186 -6.15 -3.63 -14.83
C PRO A 186 -6.34 -4.37 -16.16
N VAL A 187 -7.13 -3.79 -17.06
CA VAL A 187 -7.51 -4.39 -18.35
C VAL A 187 -6.30 -4.63 -19.27
N ASN A 188 -5.15 -4.05 -18.94
CA ASN A 188 -3.91 -4.19 -19.68
C ASN A 188 -3.15 -5.44 -19.22
N SER A 189 -2.71 -6.28 -20.16
CA SER A 189 -1.88 -7.45 -19.87
C SER A 189 -0.66 -7.09 -19.02
N PRO A 190 -0.26 -7.94 -18.05
CA PRO A 190 0.93 -7.69 -17.25
C PRO A 190 2.18 -7.50 -18.13
N LEU A 191 3.03 -6.53 -17.79
CA LEU A 191 4.28 -6.30 -18.53
C LEU A 191 5.36 -7.32 -18.18
N GLU A 192 5.29 -7.89 -16.97
CA GLU A 192 6.26 -8.84 -16.44
C GLU A 192 5.57 -10.02 -15.75
N THR A 193 6.22 -11.19 -15.78
CA THR A 193 5.79 -12.36 -15.01
C THR A 193 6.35 -12.24 -13.59
N LYS A 194 5.51 -12.40 -12.56
CA LYS A 194 5.90 -12.21 -11.16
C LYS A 194 5.15 -13.15 -10.22
N LEU A 195 5.85 -13.65 -9.20
CA LEU A 195 5.27 -14.41 -8.09
C LEU A 195 5.12 -13.52 -6.85
N TYR A 196 3.92 -13.50 -6.28
CA TYR A 196 3.57 -12.69 -5.12
C TYR A 196 3.60 -13.49 -3.82
N ALA A 197 3.52 -12.77 -2.69
CA ALA A 197 3.39 -13.36 -1.36
C ALA A 197 2.09 -14.18 -1.26
N ASN A 198 2.16 -15.38 -0.68
CA ASN A 198 0.97 -16.19 -0.43
C ASN A 198 0.08 -15.50 0.61
N TYR A 199 -1.23 -15.71 0.53
CA TYR A 199 -2.17 -15.19 1.49
C TYR A 199 -3.20 -16.25 1.90
N PRO A 200 -3.59 -16.36 3.19
CA PRO A 200 -2.94 -15.70 4.34
C PRO A 200 -1.51 -16.22 4.61
N ASN A 201 -0.64 -15.36 5.15
CA ASN A 201 0.66 -15.71 5.71
C ASN A 201 0.85 -14.97 7.07
N PRO A 202 0.85 -15.65 8.23
CA PRO A 202 0.90 -17.11 8.38
C PRO A 202 -0.34 -17.82 7.83
N PHE A 203 -0.11 -18.98 7.22
CA PHE A 203 -1.13 -19.87 6.66
C PHE A 203 -2.11 -20.35 7.75
N ASN A 204 -3.42 -20.39 7.46
CA ASN A 204 -4.44 -20.93 8.36
C ASN A 204 -5.81 -21.19 7.69
N PRO A 205 -6.28 -22.44 7.51
CA PRO A 205 -5.58 -23.69 7.20
C PRO A 205 -5.43 -23.89 5.68
N GLU A 206 -5.53 -22.82 4.92
CA GLU A 206 -5.40 -22.79 3.47
C GLU A 206 -4.71 -21.48 3.06
N THR A 207 -4.13 -21.45 1.88
CA THR A 207 -3.55 -20.26 1.28
C THR A 207 -3.69 -20.31 -0.23
N TRP A 208 -3.77 -19.16 -0.87
CA TRP A 208 -3.54 -19.04 -2.28
C TRP A 208 -2.23 -18.31 -2.56
N ILE A 209 -1.66 -18.60 -3.71
CA ILE A 209 -0.35 -18.16 -4.17
C ILE A 209 -0.59 -17.30 -5.42
N PRO A 210 -0.68 -15.97 -5.25
CA PRO A 210 -0.96 -15.08 -6.36
C PRO A 210 0.26 -14.93 -7.29
N TYR A 211 -0.02 -14.82 -8.58
CA TYR A 211 1.00 -14.58 -9.61
C TYR A 211 0.41 -13.79 -10.78
N GLN A 212 1.27 -13.28 -11.65
CA GLN A 212 0.87 -12.69 -12.93
C GLN A 212 1.77 -13.21 -14.05
N LEU A 213 1.23 -13.26 -15.27
CA LEU A 213 1.92 -13.75 -16.46
C LEU A 213 1.92 -12.66 -17.53
N ALA A 214 3.12 -12.29 -18.00
CA ALA A 214 3.25 -11.33 -19.11
C ALA A 214 2.84 -11.90 -20.47
N LYS A 215 2.92 -13.22 -20.61
CA LYS A 215 2.61 -13.97 -21.84
C LYS A 215 2.00 -15.31 -21.45
N ASP A 216 1.21 -15.86 -22.36
CA ASP A 216 0.70 -17.22 -22.26
C ASP A 216 1.86 -18.21 -22.05
N ALA A 217 1.73 -19.11 -21.08
CA ALA A 217 2.81 -20.00 -20.69
C ALA A 217 2.31 -21.30 -20.08
N GLU A 218 3.14 -22.33 -20.16
CA GLU A 218 3.00 -23.51 -19.30
C GLU A 218 3.48 -23.16 -17.90
N VAL A 219 2.59 -23.25 -16.92
CA VAL A 219 2.85 -22.84 -15.53
C VAL A 219 2.89 -24.05 -14.64
N THR A 220 3.87 -24.11 -13.75
CA THR A 220 3.93 -25.07 -12.65
C THR A 220 4.14 -24.32 -11.35
N VAL A 221 3.28 -24.57 -10.36
CA VAL A 221 3.43 -24.08 -9.00
C VAL A 221 3.64 -25.26 -8.06
N ARG A 222 4.77 -25.25 -7.32
CA ARG A 222 5.17 -26.34 -6.42
C ARG A 222 5.46 -25.82 -5.03
N ILE A 223 5.19 -26.65 -4.03
CA ILE A 223 5.55 -26.46 -2.63
C ILE A 223 6.68 -27.42 -2.29
N TYR A 224 7.66 -26.93 -1.54
CA TYR A 224 8.83 -27.64 -1.07
C TYR A 224 8.95 -27.51 0.45
N ASN A 225 9.49 -28.56 1.09
CA ASN A 225 9.89 -28.49 2.49
C ASN A 225 11.26 -27.80 2.64
N ALA A 226 11.69 -27.58 3.88
CA ALA A 226 12.99 -26.94 4.18
C ALA A 226 14.20 -27.70 3.61
N SER A 227 14.07 -29.00 3.32
CA SER A 227 15.10 -29.84 2.70
C SER A 227 15.08 -29.79 1.17
N GLY A 228 14.20 -29.00 0.57
CA GLY A 228 14.06 -28.88 -0.89
C GLY A 228 13.32 -30.04 -1.57
N GLN A 229 12.67 -30.91 -0.80
CA GLN A 229 11.84 -31.98 -1.37
C GLN A 229 10.46 -31.43 -1.73
N VAL A 230 9.93 -31.86 -2.88
CA VAL A 230 8.57 -31.49 -3.30
C VAL A 230 7.58 -32.08 -2.31
N VAL A 231 6.74 -31.22 -1.76
CA VAL A 231 5.63 -31.57 -0.86
C VAL A 231 4.35 -31.76 -1.66
N ARG A 232 4.11 -30.87 -2.64
CA ARG A 232 2.94 -30.92 -3.53
C ARG A 232 3.16 -30.05 -4.77
N THR A 233 2.70 -30.53 -5.93
CA THR A 233 2.42 -29.66 -7.08
C THR A 233 0.99 -29.15 -6.97
N VAL A 234 0.83 -27.83 -6.75
CA VAL A 234 -0.50 -27.22 -6.50
C VAL A 234 -1.20 -26.77 -7.77
N PHE A 235 -0.42 -26.46 -8.81
CA PHE A 235 -0.94 -26.15 -10.13
C PHE A 235 0.05 -26.63 -11.20
N SER A 236 -0.45 -27.20 -12.29
CA SER A 236 0.34 -27.52 -13.48
C SER A 236 -0.55 -27.45 -14.70
N GLY A 237 -0.25 -26.58 -15.65
CA GLY A 237 -0.98 -26.47 -16.90
C GLY A 237 -0.74 -25.16 -17.65
N HIS A 238 -1.36 -25.04 -18.82
CA HIS A 238 -1.33 -23.83 -19.62
C HIS A 238 -2.20 -22.72 -19.01
N GLN A 239 -1.67 -21.49 -18.98
CA GLN A 239 -2.37 -20.30 -18.53
C GLN A 239 -2.12 -19.14 -19.51
N ALA A 240 -3.16 -18.37 -19.81
CA ALA A 240 -3.07 -17.17 -20.63
C ALA A 240 -2.37 -16.03 -19.88
N SER A 241 -1.88 -15.02 -20.60
CA SER A 241 -1.39 -13.79 -19.99
C SER A 241 -2.49 -13.15 -19.15
N GLY A 242 -2.14 -12.67 -17.95
CA GLY A 242 -3.13 -12.16 -17.03
C GLY A 242 -2.68 -12.13 -15.58
N TYR A 243 -3.57 -11.58 -14.75
CA TYR A 243 -3.42 -11.47 -13.31
C TYR A 243 -4.17 -12.62 -12.63
N TYR A 244 -3.48 -13.41 -11.81
CA TYR A 244 -4.03 -14.53 -11.05
C TYR A 244 -3.91 -14.22 -9.57
N LEU A 245 -4.67 -13.22 -9.13
CA LEU A 245 -4.43 -12.58 -7.83
C LEU A 245 -5.54 -12.82 -6.79
N SER A 246 -6.74 -13.20 -7.24
CA SER A 246 -7.84 -13.59 -6.35
C SER A 246 -7.77 -15.07 -5.98
N ARG A 247 -8.48 -15.46 -4.91
CA ARG A 247 -8.54 -16.85 -4.42
C ARG A 247 -8.99 -17.83 -5.50
N ASP A 248 -9.92 -17.42 -6.36
CA ASP A 248 -10.51 -18.28 -7.39
C ASP A 248 -9.60 -18.48 -8.62
N GLN A 249 -8.60 -17.61 -8.80
CA GLN A 249 -7.69 -17.64 -9.96
C GLN A 249 -6.27 -18.06 -9.59
N ALA A 250 -5.82 -17.69 -8.39
CA ALA A 250 -4.49 -18.01 -7.88
C ALA A 250 -4.32 -19.52 -7.62
N ALA A 251 -3.07 -19.97 -7.49
CA ALA A 251 -2.81 -21.35 -7.15
C ALA A 251 -3.17 -21.61 -5.67
N TYR A 252 -4.01 -22.61 -5.41
CA TYR A 252 -4.55 -22.90 -4.09
C TYR A 252 -3.80 -24.04 -3.39
N TRP A 253 -3.56 -23.90 -2.08
CA TRP A 253 -2.99 -24.94 -1.23
C TRP A 253 -3.70 -25.03 0.12
N ASP A 254 -4.16 -26.24 0.46
CA ASP A 254 -4.88 -26.61 1.68
C ASP A 254 -3.96 -27.13 2.81
N GLY A 255 -2.64 -26.96 2.67
CA GLY A 255 -1.65 -27.48 3.62
C GLY A 255 -1.49 -29.01 3.62
N ARG A 256 -1.88 -29.70 2.55
CA ARG A 256 -1.67 -31.15 2.41
C ARG A 256 -0.55 -31.47 1.43
N ASN A 257 0.14 -32.58 1.68
CA ASN A 257 1.11 -33.17 0.75
C ASN A 257 0.40 -33.91 -0.40
N GLU A 258 1.15 -34.53 -1.30
CA GLU A 258 0.60 -35.32 -2.42
C GLU A 258 -0.24 -36.53 -1.99
N LEU A 259 -0.03 -37.05 -0.78
CA LEU A 259 -0.81 -38.16 -0.20
C LEU A 259 -2.10 -37.67 0.47
N GLY A 260 -2.36 -36.35 0.50
CA GLY A 260 -3.51 -35.76 1.16
C GLY A 260 -3.33 -35.61 2.68
N GLU A 261 -2.14 -35.86 3.22
CA GLU A 261 -1.85 -35.72 4.64
C GLU A 261 -1.51 -34.27 4.98
N GLN A 262 -1.95 -33.79 6.15
CA GLN A 262 -1.58 -32.45 6.61
C GLN A 262 -0.08 -32.36 6.88
N VAL A 263 0.54 -31.30 6.36
CA VAL A 263 1.96 -31.03 6.63
C VAL A 263 2.18 -30.52 8.07
N ALA A 264 3.41 -30.61 8.57
CA ALA A 264 3.75 -30.12 9.91
C ALA A 264 3.91 -28.58 9.94
N SER A 265 3.80 -27.97 11.12
CA SER A 265 4.16 -26.55 11.30
C SER A 265 5.62 -26.33 10.93
N GLY A 266 5.92 -25.24 10.23
CA GLY A 266 7.27 -24.97 9.76
C GLY A 266 7.34 -24.02 8.58
N VAL A 267 8.57 -23.83 8.09
CA VAL A 267 8.84 -23.02 6.90
C VAL A 267 8.78 -23.90 5.66
N TYR A 268 8.03 -23.44 4.67
CA TYR A 268 7.95 -24.04 3.35
C TYR A 268 8.38 -23.03 2.30
N ILE A 269 8.75 -23.53 1.13
CA ILE A 269 9.11 -22.72 -0.03
C ILE A 269 8.11 -23.05 -1.12
N TYR A 270 7.60 -22.04 -1.81
CA TYR A 270 6.81 -22.24 -3.00
C TYR A 270 7.50 -21.61 -4.20
N GLU A 271 7.30 -22.20 -5.37
CA GLU A 271 7.97 -21.87 -6.61
C GLU A 271 6.96 -21.73 -7.74
N LEU A 272 7.09 -20.66 -8.51
CA LEU A 272 6.44 -20.51 -9.81
C LEU A 272 7.49 -20.75 -10.89
N THR A 273 7.22 -21.70 -11.78
CA THR A 273 8.06 -21.99 -12.95
C THR A 273 7.24 -21.86 -14.22
N THR A 274 7.82 -21.16 -15.21
CA THR A 274 7.41 -21.13 -16.62
C THR A 274 8.63 -21.42 -17.50
N PRO A 275 8.50 -21.56 -18.84
CA PRO A 275 9.66 -21.80 -19.72
C PRO A 275 10.75 -20.72 -19.64
N THR A 276 10.40 -19.49 -19.28
CA THR A 276 11.33 -18.33 -19.27
C THR A 276 11.47 -17.67 -17.91
N PHE A 277 10.71 -18.11 -16.91
CA PHE A 277 10.65 -17.48 -15.60
C PHE A 277 10.67 -18.50 -14.48
N LYS A 278 11.42 -18.19 -13.42
CA LYS A 278 11.47 -18.99 -12.21
C LYS A 278 11.64 -18.10 -11.00
N GLN A 279 10.71 -18.14 -10.04
CA GLN A 279 10.80 -17.40 -8.79
C GLN A 279 10.35 -18.27 -7.62
N THR A 280 11.02 -18.13 -6.48
CA THR A 280 10.68 -18.81 -5.23
C THR A 280 10.37 -17.79 -4.13
N ARG A 281 9.50 -18.18 -3.20
CA ARG A 281 9.17 -17.40 -2.00
C ARG A 281 8.91 -18.35 -0.83
N ARG A 282 8.95 -17.81 0.39
CA ARG A 282 8.78 -18.58 1.63
C ARG A 282 7.39 -18.33 2.21
N LEU A 283 6.82 -19.36 2.82
CA LEU A 283 5.60 -19.29 3.62
C LEU A 283 5.81 -19.98 4.98
N VAL A 284 5.01 -19.60 5.97
CA VAL A 284 5.02 -20.21 7.31
C VAL A 284 3.68 -20.88 7.57
N VAL A 285 3.74 -22.17 7.91
CA VAL A 285 2.59 -22.96 8.39
C VAL A 285 2.61 -22.98 9.90
N ILE A 286 1.51 -22.56 10.52
CA ILE A 286 1.27 -22.62 11.97
C ILE A 286 0.08 -23.55 12.20
N LYS A 287 0.18 -24.39 13.24
CA LYS A 287 -0.92 -25.20 13.78
C LYS A 287 -1.17 -24.77 15.21
#